data_AF-A0A327SU04-F1
#
_entry.id   AF-A0A327SU04-F1
#
_cell.length_a   1.000
_cell.length_b   1.000
_cell.length_c   1.000
_cell.angle_alpha   90.00
_cell.angle_beta   90.00
_cell.angle_gamma   90.00
#
_symmetry.space_group_name_H-M   'P 1'
#
loop_
_entity.id
_entity.type
_entity.pdbx_description
1 polymer ?
#
loop_
_entity_poly.entity_id
_entity_poly.type
_entity_poly.pdbx_seq_one_letter_code
_entity_poly.pdbx_strand_id
1 'polypeptide(L)'
;MSEYLDRVFEAIGPGRPDGPAVADWGPVEDLLGAGLPEDFKRIVETYGPAMINEHLMLFHPGTELFNLKDHVSSRIGALKATDWGDITFRGAVPAGGGPDGLIPVIGTDRRESVFLVRAEAGGGWNVVGFAFDGGFTEFGMGFSEWLHRYLLGEDVLGPGTGMPRRGAVMIHHLPRARGGGVVERRGPARAK
;
A
#
# COMPACT_ATOMS: atom_id res chain seq x y z
N MET A 1 14.99 4.69 -12.52
CA MET A 1 13.88 4.96 -11.59
C MET A 1 12.63 5.11 -12.42
N SER A 2 11.49 4.57 -11.98
CA SER A 2 10.22 4.85 -12.68
C SER A 2 9.90 6.34 -12.48
N GLU A 3 9.42 7.01 -13.53
CA GLU A 3 9.00 8.41 -13.49
C GLU A 3 8.01 8.69 -12.34
N TYR A 4 7.13 7.72 -12.04
CA TYR A 4 6.17 7.84 -10.96
C TYR A 4 6.78 7.75 -9.56
N LEU A 5 7.88 7.01 -9.36
CA LEU A 5 8.53 6.96 -8.06
C LEU A 5 9.11 8.34 -7.69
N ASP A 6 9.73 9.03 -8.66
CA ASP A 6 10.24 10.38 -8.46
C ASP A 6 9.09 11.36 -8.18
N ARG A 7 7.97 11.26 -8.93
CA ARG A 7 6.77 12.06 -8.67
C ARG A 7 6.17 11.82 -7.28
N VAL A 8 6.17 10.60 -6.78
CA VAL A 8 5.74 10.30 -5.41
C VAL A 8 6.66 11.00 -4.40
N PHE A 9 7.97 10.91 -4.60
CA PHE A 9 8.95 11.53 -3.70
C PHE A 9 8.87 13.05 -3.70
N GLU A 10 8.71 13.66 -4.87
CA GLU A 10 8.47 15.11 -4.98
C GLU A 10 7.17 15.51 -4.27
N ALA A 11 6.11 14.73 -4.45
CA ALA A 11 4.78 15.08 -3.96
C ALA A 11 4.63 14.87 -2.45
N ILE A 12 5.29 13.85 -1.86
CA ILE A 12 5.31 13.59 -0.42
C ILE A 12 6.42 14.38 0.28
N GLY A 13 7.53 14.67 -0.40
CA GLY A 13 8.71 15.33 0.17
C GLY A 13 9.69 14.36 0.85
N PRO A 14 10.60 14.87 1.71
CA PRO A 14 11.70 14.09 2.27
C PRO A 14 11.22 12.86 3.06
N GLY A 15 12.06 11.84 3.12
CA GLY A 15 11.83 10.64 3.93
C GLY A 15 11.77 10.93 5.43
N ARG A 16 11.72 9.87 6.24
CA ARG A 16 11.59 10.03 7.69
C ARG A 16 12.76 10.82 8.31
N PRO A 17 12.50 11.73 9.28
CA PRO A 17 13.56 12.50 9.94
C PRO A 17 14.55 11.66 10.76
N ASP A 18 14.12 10.50 11.25
CA ASP A 18 14.91 9.53 12.01
C ASP A 18 15.72 8.57 11.11
N GLY A 19 15.82 8.87 9.81
CA GLY A 19 16.51 8.03 8.82
C GLY A 19 15.74 6.77 8.45
N PRO A 20 16.16 6.03 7.40
CA PRO A 20 15.51 4.79 7.00
C PRO A 20 15.63 3.71 8.07
N ALA A 21 14.62 2.85 8.20
CA ALA A 21 14.73 1.64 9.01
C ALA A 21 15.45 0.56 8.19
N VAL A 22 16.19 -0.32 8.86
CA VAL A 22 16.73 -1.52 8.20
C VAL A 22 15.54 -2.40 7.83
N ALA A 23 15.36 -2.67 6.53
CA ALA A 23 14.34 -3.56 6.03
C ALA A 23 14.93 -4.95 5.79
N ASP A 24 14.35 -5.96 6.44
CA ASP A 24 14.57 -7.37 6.08
C ASP A 24 13.32 -7.86 5.34
N TRP A 25 13.40 -7.90 4.01
CA TRP A 25 12.29 -8.29 3.14
C TRP A 25 12.09 -9.80 3.06
N GLY A 26 13.14 -10.59 3.34
CA GLY A 26 13.13 -12.05 3.20
C GLY A 26 11.93 -12.71 3.88
N PRO A 27 11.65 -12.43 5.17
CA PRO A 27 10.52 -13.02 5.87
C PRO A 27 9.13 -12.70 5.27
N VAL A 28 8.97 -11.55 4.60
CA VAL A 28 7.71 -11.19 3.92
C VAL A 28 7.62 -11.89 2.57
N GLU A 29 8.71 -11.91 1.81
CA GLU A 29 8.75 -12.54 0.48
C GLU A 29 8.66 -14.06 0.57
N ASP A 30 9.26 -14.68 1.59
CA ASP A 30 9.13 -16.11 1.89
C ASP A 30 7.69 -16.49 2.24
N LEU A 31 7.00 -15.66 3.04
CA LEU A 31 5.58 -15.84 3.36
C LEU A 31 4.71 -15.84 2.08
N LEU A 32 5.09 -15.02 1.10
CA LEU A 32 4.36 -14.85 -0.15
C LEU A 32 4.80 -15.82 -1.24
N GLY A 33 5.97 -16.45 -1.11
CA GLY A 33 6.61 -17.22 -2.19
C GLY A 33 6.97 -16.35 -3.41
N ALA A 34 7.05 -15.03 -3.25
CA ALA A 34 7.26 -14.10 -4.35
C ALA A 34 7.99 -12.83 -3.88
N GLY A 35 8.91 -12.35 -4.73
CA GLY A 35 9.56 -11.07 -4.53
C GLY A 35 8.64 -9.89 -4.85
N LEU A 36 8.53 -8.92 -3.94
CA LEU A 36 7.66 -7.74 -4.08
C LEU A 36 8.22 -6.70 -5.07
N PRO A 37 7.36 -5.82 -5.63
CA PRO A 37 7.80 -4.77 -6.54
C PRO A 37 8.86 -3.85 -5.91
N GLU A 38 9.88 -3.49 -6.68
CA GLU A 38 10.97 -2.63 -6.22
C GLU A 38 10.50 -1.21 -5.85
N ASP A 39 9.55 -0.65 -6.60
CA ASP A 39 9.01 0.68 -6.32
C ASP A 39 8.22 0.71 -5.00
N PHE A 40 7.45 -0.35 -4.70
CA PHE A 40 6.82 -0.55 -3.40
C PHE A 40 7.84 -0.59 -2.27
N LYS A 41 8.90 -1.41 -2.39
CA LYS A 41 9.94 -1.53 -1.36
C LYS A 41 10.60 -0.19 -1.05
N ARG A 42 10.98 0.55 -2.08
CA ARG A 42 11.60 1.87 -1.92
C ARG A 42 10.70 2.90 -1.25
N ILE A 43 9.40 2.90 -1.56
CA ILE A 43 8.43 3.79 -0.90
C ILE A 43 8.29 3.41 0.58
N VAL A 44 8.19 2.12 0.89
CA VAL A 44 8.12 1.61 2.26
C VAL A 44 9.37 1.96 3.05
N GLU A 45 10.58 1.72 2.53
CA GLU A 45 11.83 2.05 3.22
C GLU A 45 12.00 3.55 3.48
N THR A 46 11.52 4.38 2.56
CA THR A 46 11.64 5.85 2.65
C THR A 46 10.69 6.44 3.68
N TYR A 47 9.45 5.94 3.74
CA TYR A 47 8.38 6.58 4.52
C TYR A 47 7.85 5.72 5.66
N GLY A 48 7.91 4.40 5.54
CA GLY A 48 7.29 3.43 6.42
C GLY A 48 7.99 3.31 7.79
N PRO A 49 7.23 2.96 8.84
CA PRO A 49 5.76 2.90 8.87
C PRO A 49 5.17 4.30 8.93
N ALA A 50 4.08 4.55 8.21
CA ALA A 50 3.46 5.87 8.15
C ALA A 50 1.99 5.82 7.76
N MET A 51 1.26 6.89 8.05
CA MET A 51 -0.07 7.13 7.52
C MET A 51 -0.05 8.36 6.60
N ILE A 52 -0.48 8.19 5.36
CA ILE A 52 -0.54 9.24 4.32
C ILE A 52 -1.98 9.76 4.24
N ASN A 53 -2.12 11.08 4.29
CA ASN A 53 -3.39 11.81 4.24
C ASN A 53 -4.44 11.29 5.23
N GLU A 54 -3.98 10.82 6.40
CA GLU A 54 -4.83 10.23 7.44
C GLU A 54 -5.65 9.01 6.98
N HIS A 55 -5.26 8.41 5.85
CA HIS A 55 -6.05 7.40 5.18
C HIS A 55 -5.24 6.15 4.85
N LEU A 56 -4.18 6.26 4.04
CA LEU A 56 -3.37 5.10 3.64
C LEU A 56 -2.29 4.80 4.67
N MET A 57 -2.27 3.58 5.18
CA MET A 57 -1.28 3.10 6.13
C MET A 57 -0.23 2.24 5.43
N LEU A 58 1.02 2.72 5.49
CA LEU A 58 2.23 1.99 5.12
C LEU A 58 2.76 1.22 6.32
N PHE A 59 3.02 -0.07 6.13
CA PHE A 59 3.71 -0.92 7.08
C PHE A 59 5.18 -1.09 6.69
N HIS A 60 6.04 -1.47 7.63
CA HIS A 60 7.46 -1.64 7.38
C HIS A 60 7.98 -2.96 7.98
N PRO A 61 8.71 -3.81 7.23
CA PRO A 61 9.10 -5.15 7.68
C PRO A 61 10.06 -5.12 8.88
N GLY A 62 10.87 -4.07 9.01
CA GLY A 62 11.81 -3.89 10.13
C GLY A 62 11.24 -3.21 11.38
N THR A 63 9.92 -3.22 11.61
CA THR A 63 9.31 -2.55 12.78
C THR A 63 8.54 -3.47 13.69
N GLU A 64 8.44 -3.12 14.98
CA GLU A 64 7.75 -3.91 16.01
C GLU A 64 6.23 -3.69 15.94
N LEU A 65 5.77 -2.43 15.83
CA LEU A 65 4.34 -2.09 15.98
C LEU A 65 3.54 -2.11 14.66
N PHE A 66 4.19 -1.79 13.55
CA PHE A 66 3.57 -1.69 12.22
C PHE A 66 4.28 -2.59 11.24
N ASN A 67 4.48 -3.85 11.66
CA ASN A 67 5.20 -4.84 10.90
C ASN A 67 4.42 -5.27 9.65
N LEU A 68 5.07 -5.20 8.49
CA LEU A 68 4.44 -5.59 7.22
C LEU A 68 4.10 -7.09 7.17
N LYS A 69 4.96 -7.96 7.71
CA LYS A 69 4.72 -9.40 7.72
C LYS A 69 3.47 -9.74 8.53
N ASP A 70 3.34 -9.15 9.72
CA ASP A 70 2.21 -9.39 10.61
C ASP A 70 0.91 -8.88 9.99
N HIS A 71 0.97 -7.70 9.35
CA HIS A 71 -0.15 -7.15 8.58
C HIS A 71 -0.57 -8.11 7.45
N VAL A 72 0.36 -8.48 6.57
CA VAL A 72 0.11 -9.36 5.42
C VAL A 72 -0.45 -10.71 5.89
N SER A 73 0.17 -11.33 6.89
CA SER A 73 -0.27 -12.63 7.43
C SER A 73 -1.69 -12.56 8.01
N SER A 74 -1.98 -11.54 8.82
CA SER A 74 -3.30 -11.33 9.40
C SER A 74 -4.37 -11.12 8.33
N ARG A 75 -4.08 -10.28 7.32
CA ARG A 75 -5.02 -9.99 6.24
C ARG A 75 -5.24 -11.18 5.29
N ILE A 76 -4.21 -11.98 5.02
CA ILE A 76 -4.36 -13.26 4.31
C ILE A 76 -5.28 -14.20 5.08
N GLY A 77 -5.11 -14.31 6.41
CA GLY A 77 -5.99 -15.10 7.27
C GLY A 77 -7.45 -14.62 7.20
N ALA A 78 -7.65 -13.29 7.24
CA ALA A 78 -8.98 -12.70 7.10
C ALA A 78 -9.62 -13.02 5.74
N LEU A 79 -8.89 -12.85 4.62
CA LEU A 79 -9.39 -13.16 3.28
C LEU A 79 -9.83 -14.64 3.14
N LYS A 80 -9.08 -15.57 3.76
CA LYS A 80 -9.41 -17.01 3.75
C LYS A 80 -10.64 -17.36 4.59
N ALA A 81 -10.91 -16.59 5.64
CA ALA A 81 -12.04 -16.80 6.54
C ALA A 81 -13.31 -16.07 6.06
N THR A 82 -13.20 -15.16 5.10
CA THR A 82 -14.34 -14.43 4.53
C THR A 82 -15.22 -15.37 3.70
N ASP A 83 -16.52 -15.34 3.98
CA ASP A 83 -17.53 -15.86 3.05
C ASP A 83 -17.75 -14.83 1.95
N TRP A 84 -17.30 -15.16 0.74
CA TRP A 84 -17.34 -14.27 -0.41
C TRP A 84 -18.68 -14.26 -1.13
N GLY A 85 -19.59 -15.20 -0.83
CA GLY A 85 -20.82 -15.38 -1.60
C GLY A 85 -20.51 -15.48 -3.10
N ASP A 86 -21.12 -14.59 -3.90
CA ASP A 86 -20.94 -14.54 -5.35
C ASP A 86 -19.77 -13.63 -5.82
N ILE A 87 -19.05 -13.00 -4.90
CA ILE A 87 -17.93 -12.12 -5.23
C ILE A 87 -16.74 -12.95 -5.72
N THR A 88 -16.23 -12.60 -6.89
CA THR A 88 -15.06 -13.26 -7.49
C THR A 88 -13.98 -12.26 -7.86
N PHE A 89 -12.74 -12.73 -7.88
CA PHE A 89 -11.60 -12.01 -8.45
C PHE A 89 -10.98 -12.91 -9.54
N ARG A 90 -10.86 -12.37 -10.76
CA ARG A 90 -10.41 -13.13 -11.95
C ARG A 90 -11.15 -14.46 -12.15
N GLY A 91 -12.47 -14.45 -11.90
CA GLY A 91 -13.34 -15.61 -12.08
C GLY A 91 -13.21 -16.71 -11.01
N ALA A 92 -12.44 -16.49 -9.95
CA ALA A 92 -12.27 -17.42 -8.84
C ALA A 92 -12.65 -16.77 -7.50
N VAL A 93 -12.87 -17.61 -6.48
CA VAL A 93 -13.03 -17.14 -5.09
C VAL A 93 -11.75 -16.38 -4.69
N PRO A 94 -11.87 -15.14 -4.17
CA PRO A 94 -10.70 -14.33 -3.82
C PRO A 94 -9.81 -15.05 -2.79
N ALA A 95 -8.56 -15.26 -3.16
CA ALA A 95 -7.56 -15.93 -2.32
C ALA A 95 -6.42 -14.97 -1.97
N GLY A 96 -6.08 -14.90 -0.69
CA GLY A 96 -4.95 -14.10 -0.20
C GLY A 96 -3.64 -14.87 -0.18
N GLY A 97 -2.56 -14.19 -0.55
CA GLY A 97 -1.18 -14.67 -0.45
C GLY A 97 -0.78 -15.64 -1.56
N GLY A 98 0.46 -16.13 -1.48
CA GLY A 98 1.08 -16.89 -2.55
C GLY A 98 1.51 -16.01 -3.73
N PRO A 99 2.19 -16.59 -4.74
CA PRO A 99 2.79 -15.82 -5.83
C PRO A 99 1.77 -15.11 -6.75
N ASP A 100 0.56 -15.66 -6.86
CA ASP A 100 -0.49 -15.20 -7.78
C ASP A 100 -1.76 -14.70 -7.06
N GLY A 101 -1.78 -14.74 -5.72
CA GLY A 101 -2.94 -14.30 -4.94
C GLY A 101 -2.93 -12.81 -4.62
N LEU A 102 -3.98 -12.37 -3.92
CA LEU A 102 -4.10 -10.99 -3.43
C LEU A 102 -3.12 -10.77 -2.27
N ILE A 103 -2.19 -9.81 -2.42
CA ILE A 103 -1.20 -9.48 -1.40
C ILE A 103 -1.57 -8.16 -0.72
N PRO A 104 -2.16 -8.18 0.49
CA PRO A 104 -2.63 -6.98 1.19
C PRO A 104 -1.44 -6.21 1.80
N VAL A 105 -1.01 -5.14 1.12
CA VAL A 105 0.19 -4.37 1.55
C VAL A 105 -0.12 -3.01 2.15
N ILE A 106 -1.30 -2.45 1.89
CA ILE A 106 -1.76 -1.17 2.43
C ILE A 106 -3.00 -1.38 3.30
N GLY A 107 -3.00 -0.75 4.47
CA GLY A 107 -4.19 -0.58 5.29
C GLY A 107 -4.87 0.75 4.95
N THR A 108 -6.18 0.84 5.14
CA THR A 108 -6.88 2.13 5.07
C THR A 108 -7.62 2.41 6.39
N ASP A 109 -7.99 3.66 6.65
CA ASP A 109 -8.86 4.05 7.79
C ASP A 109 -10.33 3.64 7.58
N ARG A 110 -10.65 3.10 6.39
CA ARG A 110 -11.97 2.63 5.97
C ARG A 110 -11.99 1.12 5.79
N ARG A 111 -13.16 0.59 5.44
CA ARG A 111 -13.32 -0.82 5.03
C ARG A 111 -12.90 -1.05 3.58
N GLU A 112 -11.80 -0.42 3.15
CA GLU A 112 -11.22 -0.62 1.82
C GLU A 112 -9.98 -1.50 1.95
N SER A 113 -9.52 -2.07 0.85
CA SER A 113 -8.27 -2.83 0.83
C SER A 113 -7.55 -2.62 -0.48
N VAL A 114 -6.23 -2.58 -0.40
CA VAL A 114 -5.35 -2.47 -1.55
C VAL A 114 -4.45 -3.68 -1.58
N PHE A 115 -4.41 -4.34 -2.72
CA PHE A 115 -3.62 -5.52 -2.94
C PHE A 115 -2.61 -5.30 -4.06
N LEU A 116 -1.46 -5.95 -3.94
CA LEU A 116 -0.58 -6.20 -5.06
C LEU A 116 -0.92 -7.56 -5.65
N VAL A 117 -0.93 -7.66 -6.97
CA VAL A 117 -1.10 -8.91 -7.73
C VAL A 117 -0.12 -8.95 -8.89
N ARG A 118 0.25 -10.14 -9.35
CA ARG A 118 0.98 -10.28 -10.61
C ARG A 118 0.07 -9.95 -11.78
N ALA A 119 0.60 -9.19 -12.74
CA ALA A 119 -0.10 -8.88 -13.98
C ALA A 119 -0.22 -10.14 -14.85
N GLU A 120 -1.42 -10.43 -15.38
CA GLU A 120 -1.66 -11.63 -16.20
C GLU A 120 -0.86 -11.63 -17.52
N ALA A 121 -0.59 -10.46 -18.09
CA ALA A 121 -0.13 -10.31 -19.47
C ALA A 121 1.39 -10.02 -19.65
N GLY A 122 2.23 -10.05 -18.60
CA GLY A 122 3.63 -9.61 -18.82
C GLY A 122 4.61 -9.58 -17.66
N GLY A 123 4.48 -10.44 -16.64
CA GLY A 123 5.53 -10.58 -15.61
C GLY A 123 5.74 -9.36 -14.69
N GLY A 124 4.79 -8.43 -14.67
CA GLY A 124 4.79 -7.23 -13.84
C GLY A 124 3.86 -7.33 -12.62
N TRP A 125 3.60 -6.17 -12.01
CA TRP A 125 2.74 -6.02 -10.85
C TRP A 125 1.64 -5.01 -11.14
N ASN A 126 0.42 -5.35 -10.72
CA ASN A 126 -0.75 -4.50 -10.74
C ASN A 126 -1.22 -4.23 -9.31
N VAL A 127 -1.99 -3.15 -9.15
CA VAL A 127 -2.66 -2.82 -7.91
C VAL A 127 -4.14 -3.15 -8.04
N VAL A 128 -4.72 -3.75 -7.00
CA VAL A 128 -6.16 -4.03 -6.93
C VAL A 128 -6.75 -3.26 -5.76
N GLY A 129 -7.77 -2.47 -6.03
CA GLY A 129 -8.62 -1.86 -5.01
C GLY A 129 -9.84 -2.74 -4.73
N PHE A 130 -10.25 -2.79 -3.47
CA PHE A 130 -11.53 -3.36 -3.05
C PHE A 130 -12.22 -2.35 -2.14
N ALA A 131 -13.39 -1.88 -2.58
CA ALA A 131 -14.14 -0.81 -1.93
C ALA A 131 -15.61 -1.20 -1.70
N PHE A 132 -16.36 -0.26 -1.13
CA PHE A 132 -17.71 -0.41 -0.55
C PHE A 132 -18.78 -1.12 -1.40
N ASP A 133 -18.59 -1.27 -2.70
CA ASP A 133 -19.52 -1.92 -3.63
C ASP A 133 -19.35 -3.46 -3.68
N GLY A 134 -18.34 -4.00 -3.02
CA GLY A 134 -18.03 -5.44 -3.00
C GLY A 134 -17.31 -5.93 -4.26
N GLY A 135 -16.85 -5.02 -5.13
CA GLY A 135 -16.10 -5.33 -6.34
C GLY A 135 -14.60 -5.19 -6.18
N PHE A 136 -13.84 -6.06 -6.85
CA PHE A 136 -12.40 -5.85 -7.06
C PHE A 136 -12.19 -5.03 -8.33
N THR A 137 -11.44 -3.94 -8.22
CA THR A 137 -11.01 -3.13 -9.37
C THR A 137 -9.51 -3.33 -9.56
N GLU A 138 -9.12 -4.01 -10.63
CA GLU A 138 -7.72 -4.17 -11.00
C GLU A 138 -7.24 -2.99 -11.86
N PHE A 139 -6.19 -2.32 -11.41
CA PHE A 139 -5.53 -1.25 -12.11
C PHE A 139 -4.24 -1.79 -12.74
N GLY A 140 -4.15 -1.71 -14.08
CA GLY A 140 -3.00 -2.16 -14.87
C GLY A 140 -1.76 -1.26 -14.74
N MET A 141 -1.39 -0.91 -13.51
CA MET A 141 -0.28 -0.01 -13.18
C MET A 141 0.44 -0.48 -11.92
N GLY A 142 1.73 -0.13 -11.83
CA GLY A 142 2.56 -0.41 -10.67
C GLY A 142 2.21 0.45 -9.44
N PHE A 143 2.82 0.12 -8.31
CA PHE A 143 2.48 0.74 -7.03
C PHE A 143 2.78 2.24 -6.96
N SER A 144 3.92 2.67 -7.52
CA SER A 144 4.30 4.09 -7.55
C SER A 144 3.34 4.95 -8.37
N GLU A 145 2.87 4.45 -9.52
CA GLU A 145 1.87 5.13 -10.34
C GLU A 145 0.53 5.21 -9.62
N TRP A 146 0.08 4.08 -9.06
CA TRP A 146 -1.14 4.00 -8.27
C TRP A 146 -1.13 5.01 -7.10
N LEU A 147 -0.03 5.06 -6.34
CA LEU A 147 0.12 5.99 -5.22
C LEU A 147 0.16 7.45 -5.71
N HIS A 148 0.81 7.74 -6.83
CA HIS A 148 0.81 9.08 -7.40
C HIS A 148 -0.62 9.55 -7.75
N ARG A 149 -1.42 8.69 -8.39
CA ARG A 149 -2.81 8.98 -8.73
C ARG A 149 -3.71 9.10 -7.50
N TYR A 150 -3.53 8.24 -6.49
CA TYR A 150 -4.15 8.40 -5.17
C TYR A 150 -3.89 9.80 -4.61
N LEU A 151 -2.63 10.23 -4.66
CA LEU A 151 -2.23 11.54 -4.18
C LEU A 151 -2.88 12.68 -4.98
N LEU A 152 -3.17 12.50 -6.27
CA LEU A 152 -3.91 13.48 -7.08
C LEU A 152 -5.42 13.51 -6.76
N GLY A 153 -5.92 12.53 -6.01
CA GLY A 153 -7.32 12.40 -5.63
C GLY A 153 -8.15 11.56 -6.60
N GLU A 154 -7.50 10.76 -7.45
CA GLU A 154 -8.18 9.86 -8.38
C GLU A 154 -8.82 8.65 -7.66
N ASP A 155 -9.82 8.07 -8.30
CA ASP A 155 -10.55 6.85 -7.88
C ASP A 155 -9.67 5.59 -8.07
N VAL A 156 -8.73 5.37 -7.16
CA VAL A 156 -7.78 4.24 -7.25
C VAL A 156 -8.03 3.11 -6.26
N LEU A 157 -9.12 3.16 -5.50
CA LEU A 157 -9.59 2.03 -4.68
C LEU A 157 -10.84 1.36 -5.30
N GLY A 158 -11.43 2.00 -6.30
CA GLY A 158 -12.70 1.65 -6.94
C GLY A 158 -13.47 2.93 -7.32
N PRO A 159 -14.57 2.83 -8.08
CA PRO A 159 -15.37 3.99 -8.47
C PRO A 159 -15.88 4.80 -7.26
N GLY A 160 -15.73 6.13 -7.29
CA GLY A 160 -16.21 7.03 -6.23
C GLY A 160 -15.40 6.99 -4.92
N THR A 161 -14.22 6.37 -4.93
CA THR A 161 -13.34 6.27 -3.75
C THR A 161 -12.36 7.43 -3.61
N GLY A 162 -12.27 8.28 -4.64
CA GLY A 162 -11.36 9.40 -4.75
C GLY A 162 -11.48 10.34 -3.57
N MET A 163 -10.33 10.71 -3.01
CA MET A 163 -10.25 11.70 -1.95
C MET A 163 -9.99 13.07 -2.55
N PRO A 164 -10.74 14.12 -2.17
CA PRO A 164 -10.44 15.46 -2.63
C PRO A 164 -8.97 15.80 -2.37
N ARG A 165 -8.28 16.31 -3.39
CA ARG A 165 -6.88 16.73 -3.26
C ARG A 165 -6.77 17.84 -2.20
N ARG A 166 -6.25 17.49 -1.02
CA ARG A 166 -6.04 18.44 0.08
C ARG A 166 -4.62 18.96 0.06
N GLY A 167 -4.45 20.24 -0.26
CA GLY A 167 -3.22 21.03 -0.01
C GLY A 167 -1.91 20.25 -0.19
N ALA A 168 -0.99 20.39 0.77
CA ALA A 168 0.19 19.54 0.87
C ALA A 168 -0.18 18.16 1.43
N VAL A 169 0.53 17.12 0.98
CA VAL A 169 0.39 15.75 1.54
C VAL A 169 0.67 15.79 3.02
N MET A 170 -0.21 15.21 3.82
CA MET A 170 0.05 14.97 5.23
C MET A 170 0.65 13.57 5.38
N ILE A 171 1.71 13.45 6.14
CA ILE A 171 2.29 12.16 6.51
C ILE A 171 2.51 12.11 8.01
N HIS A 172 1.94 11.11 8.66
CA HIS A 172 2.19 10.79 10.06
C HIS A 172 3.18 9.64 10.11
N HIS A 173 4.42 9.93 10.48
CA HIS A 173 5.42 8.91 10.72
C HIS A 173 5.05 8.16 12.00
N LEU A 174 4.68 6.89 11.83
CA LEU A 174 4.24 6.04 12.93
C LEU A 174 5.45 5.52 13.71
N PRO A 175 5.28 5.19 15.01
CA PRO A 175 6.37 4.71 15.84
C PRO A 175 6.83 3.32 15.41
N ARG A 176 8.15 3.13 15.33
CA ARG A 176 8.77 1.85 14.93
C ARG A 176 8.73 0.80 16.05
N ALA A 177 8.75 1.27 17.30
CA ALA A 177 8.80 0.46 18.50
C ALA A 177 7.96 1.11 19.62
N ARG A 178 7.70 0.35 20.68
CA ARG A 178 6.98 0.85 21.85
C ARG A 178 7.67 2.07 22.46
N GLY A 179 6.87 3.05 22.90
CA GLY A 179 7.37 4.30 23.48
C GLY A 179 7.80 5.36 22.46
N GLY A 180 7.78 5.05 21.15
CA GLY A 180 7.97 6.05 20.10
C GLY A 180 6.75 6.97 19.93
N GLY A 181 6.98 8.23 19.55
CA GLY A 181 5.93 9.19 19.21
C GLY A 181 5.55 9.18 17.73
N VAL A 182 4.38 9.75 17.42
CA VAL A 182 3.98 10.06 16.05
C VAL A 182 4.57 11.42 15.67
N VAL A 183 5.18 11.51 14.48
CA VAL A 183 5.67 12.78 13.93
C VAL A 183 4.87 13.14 12.68
N GLU A 184 4.14 14.25 12.74
CA GLU A 184 3.45 14.80 11.57
C GLU A 184 4.42 15.62 10.71
N ARG A 185 4.34 15.44 9.40
CA ARG A 185 5.00 16.27 8.41
C ARG A 185 4.04 16.59 7.27
N ARG A 186 4.27 17.73 6.63
CA ARG A 186 3.61 18.10 5.37
C ARG A 186 4.61 18.06 4.23
N GLY A 187 4.18 17.57 3.07
CA GLY A 187 4.93 17.65 1.83
C GLY A 187 5.02 19.08 1.31
N PRO A 188 5.65 19.29 0.15
CA PRO A 188 5.69 20.58 -0.50
C PRO A 188 4.27 21.10 -0.80
N ALA A 189 4.13 22.43 -0.84
CA ALA A 189 2.91 23.04 -1.33
C ALA A 189 2.65 22.60 -2.77
N ARG A 190 1.46 22.07 -3.02
CA ARG A 190 1.06 21.64 -4.36
C ARG A 190 0.55 22.85 -5.15
N ALA A 191 0.97 22.96 -6.41
CA ALA A 191 0.38 23.93 -7.33
C ALA A 191 -1.15 23.69 -7.42
N LYS A 192 -1.90 24.79 -7.33
CA LYS A 192 -3.36 24.81 -7.47
C LYS A 192 -3.78 24.37 -8.86
#